data_AF-A0AAW8FYB3-F1
#
_entry.id   AF-A0AAW8FYB3-F1
#
_cell.length_a   1.000
_cell.length_b   1.000
_cell.length_c   1.000
_cell.angle_alpha   90.00
_cell.angle_beta   90.00
_cell.angle_gamma   90.00
#
_symmetry.space_group_name_H-M   'P 1'
#
loop_
_entity.id
_entity.type
_entity.pdbx_description
1 polymer ?
#
loop_
_entity_poly.entity_id
_entity_poly.type
_entity_poly.pdbx_seq_one_letter_code
_entity_poly.pdbx_strand_id
1 'polypeptide(L)' 'MVLLSFDIEEFDMPLEYQGEIPFDRQISVSQTGLGRILDLLKKHQVRATFFSTVVFAEHSKPLIERLLDEGWT' A
#
# COMPACT_ATOMS: atom_id res chain seq x y z
N MET A 1 -5.27 -16.98 16.49
CA MET A 1 -4.61 -15.68 16.30
C MET A 1 -4.60 -15.41 14.81
N VAL A 2 -5.11 -14.27 14.35
CA VAL A 2 -5.08 -13.88 12.94
C VAL A 2 -3.98 -12.84 12.78
N LEU A 3 -3.11 -13.05 11.79
CA LEU A 3 -2.07 -12.10 11.41
C LEU A 3 -2.38 -11.60 10.00
N LEU A 4 -2.24 -10.29 9.80
CA LEU A 4 -2.44 -9.66 8.50
C LEU A 4 -1.10 -9.12 8.02
N SER A 5 -0.75 -9.48 6.80
CA SER A 5 0.36 -8.88 6.06
C SER A 5 -0.13 -8.37 4.73
N PHE A 6 0.43 -7.25 4.29
CA PHE A 6 0.09 -6.62 3.01
C PHE A 6 1.35 -6.31 2.24
N ASP A 7 1.37 -6.73 0.98
CA ASP A 7 2.36 -6.28 0.01
C ASP A 7 1.85 -4.98 -0.62
N ILE A 8 2.70 -3.96 -0.65
CA ILE A 8 2.42 -2.65 -1.22
C ILE A 8 3.35 -2.44 -2.39
N GLU A 9 2.74 -2.37 -3.56
CA GLU A 9 3.42 -2.27 -4.85
C GLU A 9 2.62 -1.39 -5.81
N GLU A 10 3.19 -1.12 -6.97
CA GLU A 10 2.52 -0.48 -8.10
C GLU A 10 1.33 -1.32 -8.54
N PHE A 11 0.20 -0.70 -8.91
CA PHE A 11 -0.92 -1.46 -9.49
C PHE A 11 -0.64 -1.82 -10.96
N ASP A 12 0.31 -2.74 -11.17
CA ASP A 12 0.79 -3.19 -12.48
C ASP A 12 0.04 -4.41 -13.03
N MET A 13 -0.84 -5.02 -12.22
CA MET A 13 -1.75 -6.12 -12.61
C MET A 13 -2.35 -5.98 -14.03
N PRO A 14 -2.87 -4.82 -14.48
CA PRO A 14 -3.39 -4.70 -15.85
C PRO A 14 -2.37 -5.06 -16.95
N LEU A 15 -1.08 -4.81 -16.73
CA LEU A 15 -0.01 -5.13 -17.67
C LEU A 15 0.19 -6.64 -17.83
N GLU A 16 0.00 -7.41 -16.76
CA GLU A 16 0.08 -8.88 -16.80
C GLU A 16 -0.98 -9.51 -17.71
N TYR A 17 -2.13 -8.83 -17.87
CA TYR A 17 -3.26 -9.27 -18.70
C TYR A 17 -3.33 -8.54 -20.05
N GLN A 18 -2.19 -8.03 -20.56
CA GLN A 18 -2.10 -7.32 -21.85
C GLN A 18 -2.94 -6.03 -21.92
N GLY A 19 -3.30 -5.47 -20.76
CA GLY A 19 -3.91 -4.15 -20.65
C GLY A 19 -2.85 -3.04 -20.58
N GLU A 20 -3.33 -1.80 -20.55
CA GLU A 20 -2.48 -0.62 -20.40
C GLU A 20 -2.92 0.20 -19.18
N ILE A 21 -1.94 0.67 -18.41
CA ILE A 21 -2.16 1.58 -17.30
C ILE A 21 -0.96 2.52 -17.14
N PRO A 22 -1.15 3.85 -17.20
CA PRO A 22 -0.05 4.80 -16.98
C PRO A 22 0.56 4.63 -15.59
N PHE A 23 1.88 4.78 -15.47
CA PHE A 23 2.60 4.60 -14.20
C PHE A 23 2.02 5.44 -13.05
N ASP A 24 1.74 6.72 -13.29
CA ASP A 24 1.11 7.60 -12.28
C ASP A 24 -0.24 7.05 -11.80
N ARG A 25 -0.98 6.38 -12.70
CA ARG A 25 -2.23 5.74 -12.33
C ARG A 25 -1.98 4.49 -11.48
N GLN A 26 -0.98 3.68 -11.81
CA GLN A 26 -0.58 2.52 -11.01
C GLN A 26 -0.30 2.92 -9.56
N ILE A 27 0.53 3.96 -9.37
CA ILE A 27 0.85 4.50 -8.05
C ILE A 27 -0.39 5.05 -7.35
N SER A 28 -1.20 5.87 -8.02
CA SER A 28 -2.38 6.52 -7.40
C SER A 28 -3.42 5.51 -6.89
N VAL A 29 -3.57 4.37 -7.58
CA VAL A 29 -4.49 3.30 -7.19
C VAL A 29 -3.99 2.65 -5.90
N SER A 30 -2.71 2.26 -5.85
CA SER A 30 -2.11 1.66 -4.66
C SER A 30 -2.10 2.61 -3.45
N GLN A 31 -1.81 3.90 -3.66
CA GLN A 31 -1.90 4.93 -2.60
C GLN A 31 -3.31 5.04 -2.01
N THR A 32 -4.33 5.06 -2.88
CA THR A 32 -5.74 5.11 -2.47
C THR A 32 -6.13 3.86 -1.70
N GLY A 33 -5.70 2.68 -2.17
CA GLY A 33 -5.94 1.39 -1.51
C GLY A 33 -5.31 1.35 -0.12
N LEU A 34 -4.02 1.67 -0.02
CA LEU A 34 -3.28 1.70 1.24
C LEU A 34 -3.94 2.63 2.25
N GLY A 35 -4.27 3.87 1.86
CA GLY A 35 -4.94 4.82 2.76
C GLY A 35 -6.21 4.26 3.39
N ARG A 36 -7.05 3.58 2.59
CA ARG A 36 -8.28 2.92 3.07
C ARG A 36 -8.00 1.75 4.00
N ILE A 37 -6.98 0.94 3.69
CA ILE A 37 -6.57 -0.18 4.55
C ILE A 37 -6.10 0.33 5.91
N LEU A 38 -5.23 1.35 5.94
CA LEU A 38 -4.73 1.94 7.19
C LEU A 38 -5.87 2.52 8.04
N ASP A 39 -6.80 3.25 7.43
CA ASP A 39 -7.97 3.79 8.13
C ASP A 39 -8.83 2.68 8.75
N LEU A 40 -9.03 1.58 8.02
CA LEU A 40 -9.81 0.44 8.49
C LEU A 40 -9.11 -0.30 9.63
N LEU A 41 -7.81 -0.61 9.48
CA LEU A 41 -7.03 -1.29 10.51
C LEU A 41 -6.98 -0.46 11.80
N LYS A 42 -6.75 0.85 11.67
CA LYS A 42 -6.74 1.80 12.79
C LYS A 42 -8.10 1.86 13.50
N LYS A 43 -9.19 1.95 12.74
CA LYS A 43 -10.57 1.94 13.29
C LYS A 43 -10.84 0.71 14.14
N HIS A 44 -10.33 -0.45 13.73
CA HIS A 44 -10.53 -1.72 14.41
C HIS A 44 -9.39 -2.11 15.38
N GLN A 45 -8.39 -1.24 15.56
CA GLN A 45 -7.22 -1.48 16.40
C GLN A 45 -6.49 -2.80 16.06
N VAL A 46 -6.50 -3.16 14.78
CA VAL A 46 -5.84 -4.37 14.27
C VAL A 46 -4.40 -4.01 13.93
N ARG A 47 -3.43 -4.86 14.29
CA ARG A 47 -2.03 -4.75 13.85
C ARG A 47 -1.81 -5.53 12.56
N ALA A 48 -0.95 -5.01 11.70
CA ALA A 48 -0.54 -5.63 10.45
C ALA A 48 0.94 -5.35 10.15
N THR A 49 1.52 -6.16 9.28
CA THR A 49 2.87 -5.99 8.74
C THR A 49 2.80 -5.59 7.28
N PHE A 50 3.63 -4.64 6.86
CA PHE A 50 3.63 -4.15 5.48
C PHE A 50 4.98 -4.38 4.80
N PHE A 51 4.95 -4.95 3.60
CA PHE A 51 6.13 -5.09 2.74
C PHE A 51 5.97 -4.13 1.56
N SER A 52 6.90 -3.20 1.36
CA SER A 52 6.83 -2.24 0.27
C SER A 52 7.91 -2.53 -0.77
N THR A 53 7.57 -2.42 -2.06
CA THR A 53 8.58 -2.26 -3.10
C THR A 53 9.29 -0.92 -2.93
N VAL A 54 10.52 -0.82 -3.44
CA VAL A 54 11.30 0.44 -3.40
C VAL A 54 10.61 1.51 -4.25
N VAL A 55 10.09 1.14 -5.42
CA VAL A 55 9.44 2.06 -6.35
C VAL A 55 8.22 2.70 -5.66
N PHE A 56 7.36 1.92 -5.01
CA PHE A 56 6.19 2.48 -4.33
C PHE A 56 6.61 3.43 -3.21
N ALA A 57 7.62 3.04 -2.42
CA ALA A 57 8.12 3.83 -1.29
C ALA A 57 8.69 5.19 -1.74
N GLU A 58 9.46 5.21 -2.83
CA GLU A 58 10.04 6.45 -3.37
C GLU A 58 8.96 7.42 -3.85
N HIS A 59 7.88 6.90 -4.44
CA HIS A 59 6.77 7.68 -4.97
C HIS A 59 5.68 8.01 -3.92
N SER A 60 5.70 7.38 -2.75
CA SER A 60 4.65 7.49 -1.73
C SER A 60 5.18 7.80 -0.32
N LYS A 61 6.28 8.57 -0.21
CA LYS A 61 6.94 8.91 1.06
C LYS A 61 5.99 9.31 2.19
N PRO A 62 4.96 10.17 1.99
CA PRO A 62 4.05 10.53 3.09
C PRO A 62 3.27 9.35 3.67
N LEU A 63 2.95 8.33 2.85
CA LEU A 63 2.30 7.11 3.32
C LEU A 63 3.28 6.17 4.04
N ILE A 64 4.54 6.14 3.61
CA ILE A 64 5.59 5.40 4.33
C ILE A 64 5.85 6.03 5.70
N GLU A 65 5.91 7.36 5.79
CA GLU A 65 6.02 8.08 7.06
C GLU A 65 4.83 7.76 7.97
N ARG A 66 3.61 7.79 7.43
CA ARG A 66 2.40 7.37 8.17
C ARG A 66 2.51 5.92 8.68
N LEU A 67 3.06 5.00 7.88
CA LEU A 67 3.25 3.61 8.30
C LEU A 67 4.17 3.51 9.52
N LEU A 68 5.26 4.26 9.51
CA LEU A 68 6.23 4.28 10.61
C LEU A 68 5.64 4.95 11.88
N ASP A 69 4.93 6.07 11.71
CA ASP A 69 4.37 6.85 12.82
C ASP A 69 3.23 6.14 13.55
N GLU A 70 2.41 5.37 12.83
CA GLU A 70 1.28 4.64 13.41
C GLU A 70 1.70 3.29 14.05
N GLY A 71 2.99 2.96 14.03
CA GLY A 71 3.54 1.78 14.72
C GLY A 71 3.20 0.46 14.03
N TRP A 72 2.99 0.50 12.70
CA TRP A 72 2.93 -0.69 11.87
C TRP A 72 4.32 -1.34 11.81
N THR A 73 4.37 -2.67 11.61
CA THR A 73 5.63 -3.43 11.57
C THR A 73 6.11 -3.64 10.15
#